data_AF-A0A2T0UZS7-F1
#
_entry.id   AF-A0A2T0UZS7-F1
#
_cell.length_a   1.000
_cell.length_b   1.000
_cell.length_c   1.000
_cell.angle_alpha   90.00
_cell.angle_beta   90.00
_cell.angle_gamma   90.00
#
_symmetry.space_group_name_H-M   'P 1'
#
loop_
_entity.id
_entity.type
_entity.pdbx_description
1 polymer ?
#
loop_
_entity_poly.entity_id
_entity_poly.type
_entity_poly.pdbx_seq_one_letter_code
_entity_poly.pdbx_strand_id
1 'polypeptide(L)'
;MSITAGFSSAEIVELVMRYQSVPHGQKTEWLEKNGVSPRTFRRWRVAVLAGDVHRALIPREGSQMTIPPDEPTPLEIMRAADHAAHDAEIAKLNSRVRELEETNTALGKAIGLLHSMNEEEPAEPPTTPESTSSSP
;
A
#
# COMPACT_ATOMS: atom_id res chain seq x y z
N MET A 1 8.41 -3.73 -33.93
CA MET A 1 8.46 -2.53 -34.81
C MET A 1 7.12 -2.47 -35.52
N SER A 2 6.18 -1.55 -35.32
CA SER A 2 6.16 -0.18 -34.79
C SER A 2 4.73 0.13 -34.33
N ILE A 3 4.52 0.44 -33.05
CA ILE A 3 3.21 0.81 -32.50
C ILE A 3 3.19 2.34 -32.38
N THR A 4 2.88 3.04 -33.48
CA THR A 4 2.62 4.49 -33.55
C THR A 4 3.72 5.39 -32.96
N ALA A 5 4.56 5.96 -33.83
CA ALA A 5 5.51 7.06 -33.53
C ALA A 5 6.24 6.95 -32.17
N GLY A 6 7.10 5.94 -32.02
CA GLY A 6 8.15 5.94 -31.00
C GLY A 6 7.82 5.32 -29.63
N PHE A 7 6.59 4.88 -29.37
CA PHE A 7 6.24 4.22 -28.10
C PHE A 7 6.04 2.70 -28.26
N SER A 8 6.54 1.93 -27.30
CA SER A 8 6.28 0.50 -27.15
C SER A 8 4.94 0.24 -26.46
N SER A 9 4.40 -0.97 -26.60
CA SER A 9 3.16 -1.37 -25.93
C SER A 9 3.26 -1.27 -24.40
N ALA A 10 4.41 -1.65 -23.83
CA ALA A 10 4.67 -1.54 -22.39
C ALA A 10 4.67 -0.06 -21.93
N GLU A 11 5.33 0.82 -22.69
CA GLU A 11 5.34 2.25 -22.39
C GLU A 11 3.94 2.86 -22.49
N ILE A 12 3.11 2.43 -23.45
CA ILE A 12 1.73 2.89 -23.57
C ILE A 12 0.89 2.48 -22.35
N VAL A 13 1.01 1.24 -21.89
CA VAL A 13 0.32 0.75 -20.69
C VAL A 13 0.75 1.55 -19.47
N GLU A 14 2.04 1.71 -19.29
CA GLU A 14 2.60 2.49 -18.17
C GLU A 14 2.13 3.95 -18.21
N LEU A 15 2.13 4.58 -19.38
CA LEU A 15 1.64 5.95 -19.57
C LEU A 15 0.14 6.06 -19.22
N VAL A 16 -0.66 5.07 -19.61
CA VAL A 16 -2.10 5.02 -19.28
C VAL A 16 -2.32 4.85 -17.78
N MET A 17 -1.51 4.05 -17.10
CA MET A 17 -1.60 3.90 -15.64
C MET A 17 -1.17 5.17 -14.90
N ARG A 18 -0.05 5.78 -15.28
CA ARG A 18 0.40 7.04 -14.69
C ARG A 18 -0.62 8.16 -14.85
N TYR A 19 -1.29 8.25 -16.01
CA TYR A 19 -2.37 9.21 -16.23
C TYR A 19 -3.55 9.09 -15.24
N GLN A 20 -3.83 7.90 -14.72
CA GLN A 20 -4.91 7.72 -13.73
C GLN A 20 -4.56 8.35 -12.38
N SER A 21 -3.27 8.44 -12.05
CA SER A 21 -2.79 9.10 -10.83
C SER A 21 -2.68 10.63 -10.93
N VAL A 22 -2.84 11.21 -12.13
CA VAL A 22 -2.71 12.66 -12.33
C VAL A 22 -3.93 13.40 -11.76
N PRO A 23 -3.73 14.45 -10.93
CA PRO A 23 -4.81 15.26 -10.37
C PRO A 23 -5.74 15.86 -11.43
N HIS A 24 -7.00 16.06 -11.07
CA HIS A 24 -7.97 16.69 -11.97
C HIS A 24 -7.50 18.10 -12.36
N GLY A 25 -7.57 18.44 -13.66
CA GLY A 25 -7.08 19.72 -14.19
C GLY A 25 -5.63 19.72 -14.71
N GLN A 26 -4.79 18.77 -14.29
CA GLN A 26 -3.39 18.67 -14.76
C GLN A 26 -3.20 17.68 -15.92
N LYS A 27 -4.27 16.99 -16.33
CA LYS A 27 -4.22 15.89 -17.30
C LYS A 27 -3.84 16.34 -18.71
N THR A 28 -4.20 17.54 -19.12
CA THR A 28 -3.84 18.10 -20.44
C THR A 28 -2.37 18.48 -20.49
N GLU A 29 -1.90 19.23 -19.50
CA GLU A 29 -0.49 19.61 -19.37
C GLU A 29 0.43 18.39 -19.24
N TRP A 30 -0.01 17.36 -18.50
CA TRP A 30 0.73 16.11 -18.38
C TRP A 30 0.87 15.39 -19.72
N LEU A 31 -0.17 15.37 -20.56
CA LEU A 31 -0.10 14.77 -21.89
C LEU A 31 0.83 15.54 -22.82
N GLU A 32 0.82 16.88 -22.76
CA GLU A 32 1.73 17.73 -23.52
C GLU A 32 3.19 17.52 -23.11
N LYS A 33 3.47 17.43 -21.80
CA LYS A 33 4.81 17.13 -21.26
C LYS A 33 5.34 15.77 -21.73
N ASN A 34 4.47 14.79 -21.91
CA ASN A 34 4.84 13.47 -22.42
C ASN A 34 4.83 13.40 -23.97
N GLY A 35 4.53 14.50 -24.67
CA GLY A 35 4.54 14.56 -26.13
C GLY A 35 3.41 13.78 -26.79
N VAL A 36 2.32 13.51 -26.08
CA VAL A 36 1.21 12.67 -26.57
C VAL A 36 -0.04 13.51 -26.81
N SER A 37 -0.60 13.42 -28.02
CA SER A 37 -1.86 14.11 -28.31
C SER A 37 -3.03 13.51 -27.50
N PRO A 38 -3.97 14.33 -27.01
CA PRO A 38 -5.14 13.83 -26.27
C PRO A 38 -5.98 12.81 -27.06
N ARG A 39 -6.07 12.99 -28.38
CA ARG A 39 -6.81 12.08 -29.28
C ARG A 39 -6.11 10.72 -29.38
N THR A 40 -4.79 10.70 -29.53
CA THR A 40 -3.98 9.47 -29.54
C THR A 40 -4.09 8.75 -28.19
N PHE A 41 -3.97 9.50 -27.10
CA PHE A 41 -4.03 8.95 -25.75
C PHE A 41 -5.41 8.35 -25.42
N ARG A 42 -6.51 8.98 -25.85
CA ARG A 42 -7.86 8.42 -25.71
C ARG A 42 -7.97 7.05 -26.38
N ARG A 43 -7.37 6.88 -27.56
CA ARG A 43 -7.36 5.60 -28.30
C ARG A 43 -6.54 4.54 -27.56
N TRP A 44 -5.37 4.92 -27.03
CA TRP A 44 -4.57 4.03 -26.20
C TRP A 44 -5.29 3.60 -24.94
N ARG A 45 -5.95 4.52 -24.24
CA ARG A 45 -6.68 4.19 -23.01
C ARG A 45 -7.79 3.17 -23.26
N VAL A 46 -8.53 3.29 -24.35
CA VAL A 46 -9.54 2.30 -24.75
C VAL A 46 -8.89 0.96 -25.06
N ALA A 47 -7.80 0.94 -25.84
CA ALA A 47 -7.11 -0.30 -26.19
C ALA A 47 -6.44 -0.99 -24.99
N VAL A 48 -5.90 -0.24 -24.02
CA VAL A 48 -5.32 -0.81 -22.79
C VAL A 48 -6.43 -1.42 -21.92
N LEU A 49 -7.55 -0.72 -21.76
CA LEU A 49 -8.68 -1.21 -20.98
C LEU A 49 -9.38 -2.41 -21.65
N ALA A 50 -9.33 -2.50 -22.97
CA ALA A 50 -9.82 -3.65 -23.74
C ALA A 50 -8.80 -4.81 -23.81
N GLY A 51 -7.54 -4.62 -23.38
CA GLY A 51 -6.49 -5.66 -23.46
C GLY A 51 -5.84 -5.80 -24.85
N ASP A 52 -6.17 -4.94 -25.81
CA ASP A 52 -5.71 -4.98 -27.20
C ASP A 52 -4.24 -4.57 -27.39
N VAL A 53 -3.68 -3.82 -26.43
CA VAL A 53 -2.31 -3.27 -26.55
C VAL A 53 -1.22 -4.36 -26.45
N HIS A 54 -1.46 -5.42 -25.69
CA HIS A 54 -0.51 -6.54 -25.59
C HIS A 54 -0.54 -7.47 -26.81
N ARG A 55 -1.63 -7.47 -27.58
CA ARG A 55 -1.77 -8.26 -28.81
C ARG A 55 -1.23 -7.55 -30.06
N ALA A 56 -0.64 -6.37 -29.91
CA ALA A 56 -0.25 -5.47 -31.00
C ALA A 56 -1.40 -5.12 -31.97
N LEU A 57 -2.65 -5.32 -31.55
CA LEU A 57 -3.87 -5.00 -32.30
C LEU A 57 -4.24 -3.55 -32.01
N ILE A 58 -3.49 -2.60 -32.57
CA ILE A 58 -3.96 -1.20 -32.57
C ILE A 58 -5.13 -1.14 -33.55
N PRO A 59 -6.34 -0.72 -33.14
CA PRO A 59 -7.46 -0.59 -34.06
C PRO A 59 -7.09 0.36 -35.21
N ARG A 60 -6.94 -0.21 -36.42
CA ARG A 60 -6.99 0.58 -37.65
C ARG A 60 -8.47 0.89 -37.92
N GLU A 61 -8.71 2.11 -38.39
CA GLU A 61 -10.03 2.73 -38.57
C GLU A 61 -11.12 1.73 -38.98
N GLY A 62 -12.14 1.55 -38.12
CA GLY A 62 -13.46 1.09 -38.57
C GLY A 62 -14.17 0.00 -37.78
N SER A 63 -13.52 -0.82 -36.95
CA SER A 63 -14.27 -1.91 -36.29
C SER A 63 -13.76 -2.26 -34.90
N GLN A 64 -14.67 -2.30 -33.92
CA GLN A 64 -14.42 -2.91 -32.62
C GLN A 64 -14.39 -4.43 -32.81
N MET A 65 -13.26 -5.06 -32.48
CA MET A 65 -13.22 -6.51 -32.38
C MET A 65 -13.77 -6.88 -31.00
N THR A 66 -14.96 -7.47 -30.93
CA THR A 66 -15.51 -8.00 -29.68
C THR A 66 -14.65 -9.19 -29.24
N ILE A 67 -14.00 -9.07 -28.09
CA ILE A 67 -13.18 -10.14 -27.50
C ILE A 67 -14.11 -11.16 -26.82
N PRO A 68 -13.84 -12.48 -26.92
CA PRO A 68 -14.55 -13.50 -26.14
C PRO A 68 -14.33 -13.32 -24.62
N PRO A 69 -15.35 -13.54 -23.79
CA PRO A 69 -15.35 -13.17 -22.36
C PRO A 69 -14.41 -13.97 -21.44
N ASP A 70 -13.75 -15.03 -21.92
CA ASP A 70 -13.14 -16.04 -21.05
C ASP A 70 -11.62 -15.90 -20.83
N GLU A 71 -10.95 -14.92 -21.46
CA GLU A 71 -9.51 -14.72 -21.25
C GLU A 71 -9.23 -13.50 -20.36
N PRO A 72 -8.54 -13.66 -19.22
CA PRO A 72 -8.23 -12.54 -18.35
C PRO A 72 -7.33 -11.55 -19.09
N THR A 73 -7.74 -10.29 -19.07
CA THR A 73 -6.98 -9.21 -19.69
C THR A 73 -5.63 -9.05 -18.95
N PRO A 74 -4.54 -8.67 -19.63
CA PRO A 74 -3.25 -8.44 -18.97
C PRO A 74 -3.28 -7.39 -17.85
N LEU A 75 -4.24 -6.46 -17.91
CA LEU A 75 -4.50 -5.48 -16.86
C LEU A 75 -5.08 -6.13 -15.60
N GLU A 76 -5.94 -7.14 -15.74
CA GLU A 76 -6.43 -7.95 -14.63
C GLU A 76 -5.30 -8.79 -14.02
N ILE A 77 -4.39 -9.33 -14.85
CA ILE A 77 -3.20 -10.04 -14.37
C ILE A 77 -2.29 -9.10 -13.57
N MET A 78 -2.05 -7.88 -14.06
CA MET A 78 -1.21 -6.91 -13.37
C MET A 78 -1.84 -6.44 -12.06
N ARG A 79 -3.15 -6.15 -12.05
CA ARG A 79 -3.89 -5.82 -10.83
C ARG A 79 -3.88 -6.96 -9.82
N ALA A 80 -4.00 -8.21 -10.27
CA ALA A 80 -3.92 -9.38 -9.41
C ALA A 80 -2.53 -9.50 -8.78
N ALA A 81 -1.47 -9.22 -9.53
CA ALA A 81 -0.11 -9.22 -9.00
C ALA A 81 0.11 -8.10 -7.96
N ASP A 82 -0.38 -6.88 -8.22
CA ASP A 82 -0.30 -5.76 -7.29
C ASP A 82 -1.09 -6.05 -6.00
N HIS A 83 -2.31 -6.62 -6.11
CA HIS A 83 -3.08 -7.05 -4.96
C HIS A 83 -2.36 -8.13 -4.15
N ALA A 84 -1.80 -9.14 -4.81
CA ALA A 84 -1.05 -10.19 -4.13
C ALA A 84 0.18 -9.65 -3.39
N ALA A 85 0.88 -8.66 -3.96
CA ALA A 85 2.02 -8.01 -3.31
C ALA A 85 1.58 -7.22 -2.06
N HIS A 86 0.48 -6.46 -2.16
CA HIS A 86 -0.09 -5.73 -1.03
C HIS A 86 -0.58 -6.66 0.09
N ASP A 87 -1.25 -7.76 -0.26
CA ASP A 87 -1.74 -8.72 0.72
C ASP A 87 -0.57 -9.40 1.46
N ALA A 88 0.53 -9.69 0.75
CA ALA A 88 1.75 -10.23 1.37
C ALA A 88 2.38 -9.23 2.34
N GLU A 89 2.38 -7.94 2.01
CA GLU A 89 2.89 -6.89 2.90
C GLU A 89 2.01 -6.73 4.15
N ILE A 90 0.67 -6.72 3.98
CA ILE A 90 -0.28 -6.68 5.10
C ILE A 90 -0.08 -7.88 6.02
N ALA A 91 0.06 -9.08 5.47
CA ALA A 91 0.30 -10.30 6.24
C ALA A 91 1.59 -10.20 7.07
N LYS A 92 2.67 -9.70 6.47
CA LYS A 92 3.95 -9.49 7.16
C LYS A 92 3.82 -8.46 8.29
N LEU A 93 3.16 -7.34 8.04
CA LEU A 93 2.95 -6.28 9.03
C LEU A 93 2.09 -6.80 10.20
N ASN A 94 1.00 -7.51 9.92
CA ASN A 94 0.15 -8.09 10.95
C ASN A 94 0.89 -9.11 11.82
N SER A 95 1.76 -9.94 11.22
CA SER A 95 2.61 -10.85 11.99
C SER A 95 3.52 -10.08 12.95
N ARG A 96 4.10 -8.95 12.53
CA ARG A 96 4.97 -8.13 13.38
C ARG A 96 4.21 -7.43 14.49
N VAL A 97 3.00 -6.93 14.20
CA VAL A 97 2.13 -6.32 15.22
C VAL A 97 1.82 -7.34 16.31
N ARG A 98 1.42 -8.55 15.93
CA ARG A 98 1.12 -9.61 16.90
C ARG A 98 2.32 -9.95 17.79
N GLU A 99 3.51 -10.09 17.21
CA GLU A 99 4.74 -10.34 17.97
C GLU A 99 4.99 -9.22 18.99
N LEU A 100 4.85 -7.96 18.57
CA LEU A 100 5.01 -6.81 19.46
C LEU A 100 3.96 -6.80 20.59
N GLU A 101 2.70 -7.10 20.29
CA GLU A 101 1.64 -7.21 21.30
C GLU A 101 1.89 -8.33 22.31
N GLU A 102 2.41 -9.47 21.86
CA GLU A 102 2.81 -10.59 22.73
C GLU A 102 3.96 -10.18 23.65
N THR A 103 4.99 -9.49 23.13
CA THR A 103 6.10 -8.97 23.95
C THR A 103 5.62 -7.94 24.96
N ASN A 104 4.77 -6.99 24.57
CA ASN A 104 4.21 -5.99 25.48
C ASN A 104 3.35 -6.64 26.56
N THR A 105 2.58 -7.67 26.23
CA THR A 105 1.80 -8.45 27.20
C THR A 105 2.70 -9.12 28.23
N ALA A 106 3.81 -9.73 27.78
CA ALA A 106 4.78 -10.36 28.67
C ALA A 106 5.48 -9.32 29.59
N LEU A 107 5.89 -8.18 29.03
CA LEU A 107 6.48 -7.08 29.78
C LEU A 107 5.50 -6.50 30.81
N GLY A 108 4.24 -6.29 30.44
CA GLY A 108 3.20 -5.83 31.36
C GLY A 108 2.97 -6.79 32.54
N LYS A 109 2.98 -8.11 32.27
CA LYS A 109 2.90 -9.12 33.33
C LYS A 109 4.12 -9.10 34.25
N ALA A 110 5.33 -8.98 33.70
CA ALA A 110 6.56 -8.92 34.49
C ALA A 110 6.61 -7.67 35.38
N ILE A 111 6.18 -6.51 34.86
CA ILE A 111 6.07 -5.27 35.64
C ILE A 111 5.03 -5.45 36.76
N GLY A 112 3.87 -6.05 36.46
CA GLY A 112 2.85 -6.32 37.47
C GLY A 112 3.35 -7.22 38.59
N LEU A 113 4.08 -8.29 38.27
CA LEU A 113 4.70 -9.17 39.27
C LEU A 113 5.72 -8.42 40.13
N LEU A 114 6.59 -7.61 39.51
CA LEU A 114 7.59 -6.82 40.23
C LEU A 114 6.93 -5.80 41.17
N HIS A 115 5.83 -5.18 40.74
CA HIS A 115 5.04 -4.30 41.61
C HIS A 115 4.44 -5.04 42.80
N SER A 116 3.83 -6.22 42.60
CA SER A 116 3.29 -7.01 43.71
C SER A 116 4.35 -7.47 44.70
N MET A 117 5.54 -7.86 44.23
CA MET A 117 6.66 -8.22 45.11
C MET A 117 7.18 -7.02 45.91
N ASN A 118 7.10 -5.82 45.34
CA ASN A 118 7.55 -4.59 45.99
C ASN A 118 6.49 -4.01 46.96
N GLU A 119 5.22 -4.40 46.83
CA GLU A 119 4.14 -4.08 47.79
C GLU A 119 4.12 -5.03 49.00
N GLU A 120 4.65 -6.26 48.85
CA GLU A 120 4.81 -7.25 49.93
C GLU A 120 6.04 -7.00 50.83
N GLU A 121 6.81 -5.95 50.56
CA GLU A 121 7.83 -5.50 51.51
C GLU A 121 7.12 -5.02 52.79
N PRO A 122 7.40 -5.62 53.97
CA PRO A 122 6.65 -5.32 55.18
C PRO A 122 6.83 -3.84 55.49
N ALA A 123 5.70 -3.15 55.73
CA ALA A 123 5.67 -1.79 56.22
C ALA A 123 6.76 -1.62 57.28
N GLU A 124 7.69 -0.68 57.06
CA GLU A 124 8.60 -0.28 58.12
C GLU A 124 7.76 -0.04 59.38
N PRO A 125 8.10 -0.67 60.51
CA PRO A 125 7.34 -0.47 61.73
C PRO A 125 7.29 1.03 62.02
N PRO A 126 6.16 1.55 62.53
CA PRO A 126 6.02 2.98 62.74
C PRO A 126 7.16 3.42 63.65
N THR A 127 7.97 4.36 63.19
CA THR A 127 8.84 5.13 64.08
C THR A 127 7.95 5.83 65.08
N THR A 128 7.74 5.18 66.23
CA THR A 128 7.14 5.78 67.42
C THR A 128 7.94 7.05 67.74
N PRO A 129 7.28 8.20 67.94
CA PRO A 129 7.98 9.39 68.38
C PRO A 129 8.43 9.15 69.82
N GLU A 130 9.70 8.85 70.05
CA GLU A 130 10.28 8.93 71.39
C GLU A 130 10.32 10.41 71.80
N SER A 131 9.24 10.83 72.43
CA SER A 131 9.28 11.87 73.43
C SER A 131 10.11 11.34 74.60
N THR A 132 11.34 11.83 74.77
CA THR A 132 11.91 11.92 76.10
C THR A 132 12.24 13.36 76.45
N SER A 133 11.82 13.68 77.65
CA SER A 133 11.81 14.96 78.34
C SER A 133 13.13 15.17 79.11
N SER A 134 13.40 16.44 79.43
CA SER A 134 14.22 16.96 80.56
C SER A 134 15.69 17.38 80.33
N SER A 135 15.83 18.71 80.22
CA SER A 135 16.75 19.71 80.85
C SER A 135 17.75 19.25 81.94
N PRO A 136 18.86 19.99 82.19
CA PRO A 136 18.94 21.42 82.57
C PRO A 136 19.47 22.37 81.49
#